data_AF-A0A7C5REF6-F1
#
_entry.id   AF-A0A7C5REF6-F1
#
_cell.length_a   1.000
_cell.length_b   1.000
_cell.length_c   1.000
_cell.angle_alpha   90.00
_cell.angle_beta   90.00
_cell.angle_gamma   90.00
#
_symmetry.space_group_name_H-M   'P 1'
#
loop_
_entity.id
_entity.type
_entity.pdbx_description
1 polymer ?
#
loop_
_entity_poly.entity_id
_entity_poly.type
_entity_poly.pdbx_seq_one_letter_code
_entity_poly.pdbx_strand_id
1 'polypeptide(L)'
;MAPVNYQTLEDLGRRMVRELRERLGFPEGVPAYLLWASTPEELWEVVQDFARREAPRAGIPSRALLSLRPILLKEGFNIVALVFHGGQLHLQGTRAQMLPAIKG
;
A
#
# COMPACT_ATOMS: atom_id res chain seq x y z
N MET A 1 22.60 -18.55 -0.89
CA MET A 1 22.16 -17.14 -0.93
C MET A 1 20.91 -17.08 -1.78
N ALA A 2 19.78 -16.63 -1.23
CA ALA A 2 18.61 -16.32 -2.06
C ALA A 2 18.96 -15.15 -2.98
N PRO A 3 18.54 -15.14 -4.25
CA PRO A 3 18.80 -14.02 -5.16
C PRO A 3 18.17 -12.74 -4.61
N VAL A 4 18.95 -11.65 -4.57
CA VAL A 4 18.43 -10.32 -4.26
C VAL A 4 17.69 -9.84 -5.50
N ASN A 5 16.36 -9.77 -5.42
CA ASN A 5 15.53 -9.32 -6.52
C ASN A 5 15.33 -7.81 -6.44
N TYR A 6 16.04 -7.08 -7.31
CA TYR A 6 15.86 -5.63 -7.46
C TYR A 6 14.69 -5.38 -8.41
N GLN A 7 13.73 -4.59 -7.96
CA GLN A 7 12.61 -4.16 -8.79
C GLN A 7 12.28 -2.70 -8.45
N THR A 8 11.71 -1.98 -9.41
CA THR A 8 11.25 -0.61 -9.14
C THR A 8 10.06 -0.66 -8.18
N LEU A 9 9.85 0.44 -7.44
CA LEU A 9 8.66 0.58 -6.61
C LEU A 9 7.38 0.54 -7.45
N GLU A 10 7.43 1.05 -8.68
CA GLU A 10 6.30 1.01 -9.60
C GLU A 10 5.94 -0.43 -9.97
N ASP A 11 6.93 -1.25 -10.36
CA ASP A 11 6.71 -2.65 -10.71
C ASP A 11 6.20 -3.46 -9.52
N LEU A 12 6.78 -3.21 -8.33
CA LEU A 12 6.30 -3.81 -7.08
C LEU A 12 4.85 -3.45 -6.83
N GLY A 13 4.50 -2.17 -6.96
CA GLY A 13 3.16 -1.67 -6.76
C GLY A 13 2.15 -2.26 -7.74
N ARG A 14 2.50 -2.29 -9.03
CA ARG A 14 1.67 -2.93 -10.07
C ARG A 14 1.42 -4.40 -9.76
N ARG A 15 2.45 -5.13 -9.34
CA ARG A 15 2.32 -6.54 -8.93
C ARG A 15 1.40 -6.68 -7.71
N MET A 16 1.61 -5.89 -6.66
CA MET A 16 0.80 -5.95 -5.44
C MET A 16 -0.67 -5.63 -5.71
N VAL A 17 -0.96 -4.61 -6.52
CA VAL A 17 -2.32 -4.26 -6.90
C VAL A 17 -2.97 -5.36 -7.74
N ARG A 18 -2.23 -5.95 -8.68
CA ARG A 18 -2.72 -7.08 -9.48
C ARG A 18 -3.08 -8.27 -8.61
N GLU A 19 -2.17 -8.72 -7.75
CA GLU A 19 -2.40 -9.83 -6.82
C GLU A 19 -3.58 -9.57 -5.88
N LEU A 20 -3.69 -8.34 -5.36
CA LEU A 20 -4.80 -7.93 -4.51
C LEU A 20 -6.15 -8.01 -5.25
N ARG A 21 -6.21 -7.56 -6.51
CA ARG A 21 -7.41 -7.62 -7.34
C ARG A 21 -7.78 -9.05 -7.73
N GLU A 22 -6.81 -9.85 -8.15
CA GLU A 22 -7.00 -11.27 -8.50
C GLU A 22 -7.56 -12.05 -7.32
N ARG A 23 -7.00 -11.85 -6.12
CA ARG A 23 -7.48 -12.50 -4.88
C ARG A 23 -8.92 -12.13 -4.53
N LEU A 24 -9.37 -10.94 -4.90
CA LEU A 24 -10.69 -10.41 -4.56
C LEU A 24 -11.71 -10.53 -5.70
N GLY A 25 -11.28 -10.96 -6.90
CA GLY A 25 -12.12 -11.00 -8.09
C GLY A 25 -12.57 -9.60 -8.56
N PHE A 26 -11.79 -8.56 -8.28
CA PHE A 26 -12.16 -7.18 -8.62
C PHE A 26 -11.73 -6.81 -10.04
N PRO A 27 -12.58 -6.07 -10.80
CA PRO A 27 -12.22 -5.61 -12.14
C PRO A 27 -11.14 -4.52 -12.09
N GLU A 28 -10.40 -4.35 -13.19
CA GLU A 28 -9.29 -3.40 -13.29
C GLU A 28 -9.69 -1.92 -13.06
N GLY A 29 -10.97 -1.60 -13.24
CA GLY A 29 -11.53 -0.26 -13.04
C GLY A 29 -11.69 0.16 -11.57
N VAL A 30 -11.54 -0.75 -10.60
CA VAL A 30 -11.62 -0.36 -9.17
C VAL A 30 -10.36 0.40 -8.77
N PRO A 31 -10.46 1.65 -8.27
CA PRO A 31 -9.30 2.42 -7.85
C PRO A 31 -8.47 1.67 -6.81
N ALA A 32 -7.16 1.69 -7.02
CA ALA A 32 -6.18 1.11 -6.11
C ALA A 32 -5.11 2.15 -5.79
N TYR A 33 -4.61 2.14 -4.57
CA TYR A 33 -3.64 3.11 -4.07
C TYR A 33 -2.41 2.37 -3.56
N LEU A 34 -1.23 2.85 -3.93
CA LEU A 34 0.03 2.38 -3.40
C LEU A 34 0.57 3.44 -2.43
N LEU A 35 0.86 3.05 -1.21
CA LEU A 35 1.48 3.89 -0.19
C LEU A 35 2.79 3.24 0.25
N TRP A 36 3.84 4.02 0.42
CA TRP A 36 5.16 3.53 0.79
C TRP A 36 5.90 4.56 1.64
N ALA A 37 6.78 4.06 2.50
CA ALA A 37 7.74 4.85 3.27
C ALA A 37 8.90 3.96 3.72
N SER A 38 9.96 4.56 4.29
CA SER A 38 11.19 3.81 4.62
C SER A 38 10.93 2.82 5.76
N THR A 39 10.10 3.23 6.71
CA THR A 39 9.75 2.46 7.91
C THR A 39 8.24 2.27 8.05
N PRO A 40 7.78 1.29 8.84
CA PRO A 40 6.35 1.14 9.16
C PRO A 40 5.75 2.37 9.86
N GLU A 41 6.53 3.05 10.70
CA GLU A 41 6.14 4.28 11.39
C GLU A 41 5.91 5.43 10.41
N GLU A 42 6.85 5.65 9.48
CA GLU A 42 6.69 6.64 8.42
C GLU A 42 5.53 6.28 7.49
N LEU A 43 5.33 4.98 7.20
CA LEU A 43 4.21 4.54 6.37
C LEU A 43 2.88 4.89 7.03
N TRP A 44 2.80 4.77 8.35
CA TRP A 44 1.63 5.17 9.09
C TRP A 44 1.35 6.68 8.96
N GLU A 45 2.38 7.53 9.00
CA GLU A 45 2.23 8.96 8.74
C GLU A 45 1.68 9.23 7.32
N VAL A 46 2.20 8.52 6.31
CA VAL A 46 1.70 8.59 4.92
C VAL A 46 0.23 8.17 4.84
N VAL A 47 -0.17 7.12 5.56
CA VAL A 47 -1.58 6.68 5.64
C VAL A 47 -2.46 7.76 6.29
N GLN A 48 -1.98 8.43 7.34
CA GLN A 48 -2.72 9.52 7.98
C GLN A 48 -2.92 10.71 7.05
N ASP A 49 -1.87 11.08 6.30
CA ASP A 49 -1.96 12.16 5.32
C ASP A 49 -2.88 11.81 4.15
N PHE A 50 -2.80 10.58 3.63
CA PHE A 50 -3.73 10.06 2.64
C PHE A 50 -5.18 10.08 3.15
N ALA A 51 -5.40 9.64 4.39
CA ALA A 51 -6.72 9.61 5.02
C ALA A 51 -7.37 10.99 5.18
N ARG A 52 -6.55 12.04 5.34
CA ARG A 52 -7.01 13.43 5.48
C ARG A 52 -7.26 14.10 4.13
N ARG A 53 -6.42 13.83 3.13
CA ARG A 53 -6.39 14.61 1.87
C ARG A 53 -7.08 13.90 0.71
N GLU A 54 -6.77 12.64 0.49
CA GLU A 54 -7.15 11.91 -0.73
C GLU A 54 -8.30 10.93 -0.50
N ALA A 55 -8.36 10.30 0.67
CA ALA A 55 -9.42 9.36 1.02
C ALA A 55 -10.86 9.91 0.84
N PRO A 56 -11.18 11.17 1.21
CA PRO A 56 -12.52 11.72 0.97
C PRO A 56 -12.88 11.80 -0.52
N ARG A 57 -11.90 12.16 -1.37
CA ARG A 57 -12.09 12.24 -2.83
C ARG A 57 -12.26 10.86 -3.45
N ALA A 58 -11.59 9.87 -2.86
CA ALA A 58 -11.69 8.46 -3.23
C ALA A 58 -12.95 7.75 -2.69
N GLY A 59 -13.78 8.42 -1.89
CA GLY A 59 -14.93 7.81 -1.24
C GLY A 59 -14.56 6.81 -0.13
N ILE A 60 -13.33 6.86 0.37
CA ILE A 60 -12.82 5.98 1.43
C ILE A 60 -13.06 6.64 2.79
N PRO A 61 -13.81 6.01 3.72
CA PRO A 61 -13.96 6.55 5.07
C PRO A 61 -12.61 6.59 5.79
N SER A 62 -12.18 7.75 6.26
CA SER A 62 -10.88 7.89 6.96
C SER A 62 -10.75 6.94 8.15
N ARG A 63 -11.86 6.64 8.85
CA ARG A 63 -11.90 5.66 9.94
C ARG A 63 -11.50 4.24 9.52
N ALA A 64 -11.79 3.85 8.28
CA ALA A 64 -11.41 2.54 7.76
C ALA A 64 -9.89 2.43 7.57
N LEU A 65 -9.22 3.54 7.29
CA LEU A 65 -7.75 3.59 7.22
C LEU A 65 -7.12 3.59 8.61
N LEU A 66 -7.83 4.09 9.64
CA LEU A 66 -7.26 4.16 10.99
C LEU A 66 -7.01 2.79 11.63
N SER A 67 -7.78 1.78 11.24
CA SER A 67 -7.58 0.40 11.70
C SER A 67 -6.32 -0.27 11.13
N LEU A 68 -5.66 0.36 10.16
CA LEU A 68 -4.44 -0.18 9.56
C LEU A 68 -3.23 -0.10 10.49
N ARG A 69 -3.14 0.90 11.38
CA ARG A 69 -1.96 1.12 12.24
C ARG A 69 -1.44 -0.15 12.93
N PRO A 70 -2.24 -0.92 13.69
CA PRO A 70 -1.73 -2.12 14.35
C PRO A 70 -1.23 -3.17 13.36
N ILE A 71 -1.84 -3.27 12.17
CA ILE A 71 -1.43 -4.21 11.12
C ILE A 71 -0.08 -3.80 10.54
N LEU A 72 0.09 -2.52 10.17
CA LEU A 72 1.34 -2.02 9.59
C LEU A 72 2.52 -2.22 10.53
N LEU A 73 2.35 -1.87 11.81
CA LEU A 73 3.42 -1.94 12.80
C LEU A 73 3.74 -3.39 13.18
N LYS A 74 2.73 -4.23 13.42
CA LYS A 74 2.92 -5.64 13.80
C LYS A 74 3.55 -6.44 12.66
N GLU A 75 3.04 -6.25 11.45
CA GLU A 75 3.54 -6.95 10.27
C GLU A 75 4.76 -6.25 9.66
N GLY A 76 5.23 -5.14 10.23
CA GLY A 76 6.42 -4.42 9.78
C GLY A 76 6.35 -3.97 8.32
N PHE A 77 5.16 -3.72 7.78
CA PHE A 77 4.99 -3.31 6.39
C PHE A 77 5.45 -1.87 6.20
N ASN A 78 6.24 -1.64 5.16
CA ASN A 78 6.66 -0.31 4.75
C ASN A 78 6.20 0.04 3.32
N ILE A 79 5.51 -0.89 2.66
CA ILE A 79 4.80 -0.68 1.39
C ILE A 79 3.44 -1.39 1.48
N VAL A 80 2.36 -0.70 1.12
CA VAL A 80 0.99 -1.26 1.06
C VAL A 80 0.25 -0.85 -0.20
N ALA A 81 -0.47 -1.81 -0.77
CA ALA A 81 -1.51 -1.58 -1.75
C ALA A 81 -2.88 -1.63 -1.06
N LEU A 82 -3.74 -0.67 -1.37
CA LEU A 82 -5.08 -0.52 -0.79
C LEU A 82 -6.13 -0.49 -1.90
N VAL A 83 -7.25 -1.19 -1.66
CA VAL A 83 -8.46 -1.10 -2.48
C VAL A 83 -9.65 -0.94 -1.55
N PHE A 84 -10.51 0.04 -1.82
CA PHE A 84 -11.78 0.19 -1.11
C PHE A 84 -12.93 -0.13 -2.06
N HIS A 85 -13.70 -1.16 -1.71
CA HIS A 85 -14.80 -1.63 -2.55
C HIS A 85 -15.91 -2.23 -1.69
N GLY A 86 -17.18 -2.01 -2.06
CA GLY A 86 -18.33 -2.57 -1.32
C GLY A 86 -18.39 -2.16 0.17
N GLY A 87 -17.83 -1.00 0.52
CA GLY A 87 -17.75 -0.55 1.93
C GLY A 87 -16.62 -1.17 2.75
N GLN A 88 -15.78 -2.01 2.14
CA GLN A 88 -14.67 -2.70 2.80
C GLN A 88 -13.32 -2.20 2.28
N LEU A 89 -12.36 -2.10 3.20
CA LEU A 89 -10.97 -1.80 2.88
C LEU A 89 -10.18 -3.10 2.80
N HIS A 90 -9.59 -3.34 1.65
CA HIS A 90 -8.71 -4.48 1.40
C HIS A 90 -7.28 -4.00 1.24
N LEU A 91 -6.34 -4.79 1.74
CA LEU A 91 -4.93 -4.44 1.70
C LEU A 91 -4.04 -5.62 1.31
N GLN A 92 -2.89 -5.28 0.76
CA GLN A 92 -1.74 -6.16 0.63
C GLN A 92 -0.49 -5.38 1.01
N GLY A 93 0.29 -5.92 1.94
CA GLY A 93 1.51 -5.29 2.44
C GLY A 93 2.75 -6.10 2.11
N THR A 94 3.90 -5.43 2.06
CA THR A 94 5.20 -6.08 1.96
C THR A 94 6.27 -5.30 2.74
N ARG A 95 7.40 -5.96 2.99
CA ARG A 95 8.60 -5.38 3.57
C ARG A 95 9.66 -5.31 2.48
N ALA A 96 10.18 -4.12 2.21
CA ALA A 96 11.25 -3.95 1.23
C ALA A 96 12.27 -2.95 1.72
N GLN A 97 13.55 -3.21 1.47
CA GLN A 97 14.57 -2.17 1.64
C GLN A 97 14.51 -1.24 0.43
N MET A 98 14.18 0.03 0.66
CA MET A 98 14.22 1.03 -0.40
C MET A 98 15.63 1.57 -0.54
N LEU A 99 16.14 1.56 -1.77
CA LEU A 99 17.39 2.19 -2.13
C LEU A 99 17.07 3.49 -2.87
N PRO A 100 17.76 4.60 -2.57
CA PRO A 100 17.61 5.81 -3.35
C PRO A 100 17.94 5.53 -4.81
N ALA A 101 17.17 6.12 -5.73
CA ALA A 101 17.48 6.05 -7.15
C ALA A 101 18.88 6.62 -7.35
N ILE A 102 19.81 5.80 -7.83
CA ILE A 102 21.15 6.24 -8.20
C ILE A 102 20.95 7.15 -9.42
N LYS A 103 21.07 8.47 -9.22
CA LYS A 103 21.23 9.41 -10.33
C LYS A 103 22.63 9.19 -10.89
N GLY A 104 22.71 8.44 -12.00
CA GLY A 104 23.91 8.38 -12.84
C GLY A 104 24.08 9.65 -13.66
#